data_AF-A0A165RMR8-F1
#
_entry.id   AF-A0A165RMR8-F1
#
_cell.length_a   1.000
_cell.length_b   1.000
_cell.length_c   1.000
_cell.angle_alpha   90.00
_cell.angle_beta   90.00
_cell.angle_gamma   90.00
#
_symmetry.space_group_name_H-M   'P 1'
#
loop_
_entity.id
_entity.type
_entity.pdbx_description
1 polymer ?
#
loop_
_entity_poly.entity_id
_entity_poly.type
_entity_poly.pdbx_seq_one_letter_code
_entity_poly.pdbx_strand_id
1 'polypeptide(L)'
;MTHTLKLLCITILISTAISCTDTQSKHILETNTYSITVPSDWKLGKIQAIDSSIDVIITDKQDSIFSDFGWYSNSFSEYILIDNINQKAKIHEPFLPTLLLTSLSDLSSSIDIEHFYYYDTIDNRLAKIIVPHNKYNGVTSIYFKEIDSLNRFSMYSSTLTSEDRLKLLDSFKTLKFKD
;
A
#
# COMPACT_ATOMS: atom_id res chain seq x y z
N MET A 1 13.55 -4.14 58.50
CA MET A 1 13.04 -3.01 57.69
C MET A 1 13.86 -2.69 56.44
N THR A 2 15.06 -3.28 56.27
CA THR A 2 15.95 -3.03 55.12
C THR A 2 15.72 -3.98 53.93
N HIS A 3 15.20 -5.18 54.17
CA HIS A 3 14.88 -6.16 53.12
C HIS A 3 13.60 -5.82 52.32
N THR A 4 12.60 -5.23 52.97
CA THR A 4 11.36 -4.77 52.32
C THR A 4 11.60 -3.57 51.40
N LEU A 5 12.56 -2.69 51.75
CA LEU A 5 12.95 -1.54 50.94
C LEU A 5 13.71 -1.96 49.66
N LYS A 6 14.54 -3.01 49.73
CA LYS A 6 15.21 -3.60 48.55
C LYS A 6 14.22 -4.29 47.59
N LEU A 7 13.21 -4.98 48.12
CA LEU A 7 12.20 -5.68 47.31
C LEU A 7 11.26 -4.71 46.58
N LEU A 8 10.96 -3.56 47.21
CA LEU A 8 10.18 -2.47 46.61
C LEU A 8 10.96 -1.75 45.49
N CYS A 9 12.27 -1.59 45.62
CA CYS A 9 13.10 -0.99 44.57
C CYS A 9 13.23 -1.89 43.32
N ILE A 10 13.27 -3.22 43.51
CA ILE A 10 13.38 -4.18 42.39
C ILE A 10 12.09 -4.25 41.57
N THR A 11 10.92 -4.11 42.21
CA THR A 11 9.62 -4.13 41.52
C THR A 11 9.36 -2.85 40.71
N ILE A 12 9.83 -1.69 41.19
CA ILE A 12 9.75 -0.42 40.45
C ILE A 12 10.64 -0.43 39.20
N LEU A 13 11.84 -1.03 39.27
CA LEU A 13 12.77 -1.12 38.13
C LEU A 13 12.28 -2.02 36.98
N ILE A 14 11.41 -2.98 37.27
CA ILE A 14 10.87 -3.93 36.27
C ILE A 14 9.68 -3.32 35.51
N SER A 15 8.97 -2.36 36.11
CA SER A 15 7.78 -1.74 35.52
C SER A 15 8.06 -0.73 34.40
N THR A 16 9.30 -0.26 34.26
CA THR A 16 9.69 0.75 33.25
C THR A 16 10.23 0.17 31.95
N ALA A 17 10.24 -1.16 31.78
CA ALA A 17 10.82 -1.82 30.60
C ALA A 17 9.82 -2.15 29.48
N ILE A 18 8.53 -1.79 29.62
CA ILE A 18 7.50 -2.14 28.63
C ILE A 18 6.92 -0.87 28.00
N SER A 19 7.77 -0.13 27.31
CA SER A 19 7.29 0.81 26.30
C SER A 19 8.22 0.77 25.09
N CYS A 20 8.32 -0.41 24.47
CA CYS A 20 8.65 -0.48 23.05
C CYS A 20 7.38 -0.07 22.30
N THR A 21 7.20 1.22 22.04
CA THR A 21 6.36 1.64 20.92
C THR A 21 7.15 1.28 19.67
N ASP A 22 6.82 0.14 19.05
CA ASP A 22 7.38 -0.28 17.77
C ASP A 22 6.88 0.66 16.68
N THR A 23 7.41 1.89 16.70
CA THR A 23 7.18 2.88 15.66
C THR A 23 8.18 2.50 14.60
N GLN A 24 7.78 1.60 13.68
CA GLN A 24 8.64 1.24 12.55
C GLN A 24 9.13 2.54 11.90
N SER A 25 10.44 2.74 11.96
CA SER A 25 11.08 3.92 11.41
C SER A 25 10.77 4.01 9.92
N LYS A 26 10.55 5.21 9.41
CA LYS A 26 10.26 5.46 8.00
C LYS A 26 11.35 6.30 7.37
N HIS A 27 11.50 6.20 6.06
CA HIS A 27 12.38 7.06 5.28
C HIS A 27 11.77 7.34 3.91
N ILE A 28 12.33 8.33 3.20
CA ILE A 28 11.89 8.70 1.86
C ILE A 28 12.76 7.97 0.84
N LEU A 29 12.13 7.26 -0.09
CA LEU A 29 12.74 6.79 -1.32
C LEU A 29 12.51 7.81 -2.42
N GLU A 30 13.59 8.16 -3.12
CA GLU A 30 13.62 9.13 -4.20
C GLU A 30 13.92 8.42 -5.52
N THR A 31 13.05 8.57 -6.52
CA THR A 31 13.29 8.11 -7.90
C THR A 31 13.36 9.32 -8.85
N ASN A 32 13.54 9.11 -10.15
CA ASN A 32 13.48 10.23 -11.09
C ASN A 32 12.04 10.74 -11.32
N THR A 33 11.03 9.95 -10.95
CA THR A 33 9.62 10.21 -11.25
C THR A 33 8.82 10.63 -10.02
N TYR A 34 9.14 10.06 -8.86
CA TYR A 34 8.39 10.32 -7.63
C TYR A 34 9.28 10.22 -6.39
N SER A 35 8.73 10.64 -5.26
CA SER A 35 9.19 10.27 -3.92
C SER A 35 8.08 9.57 -3.15
N ILE A 36 8.44 8.68 -2.24
CA ILE A 36 7.50 7.93 -1.40
C ILE A 36 8.13 7.68 -0.03
N THR A 37 7.34 7.82 1.04
CA THR A 37 7.75 7.42 2.38
C THR A 37 7.42 5.95 2.62
N VAL A 38 8.41 5.15 3.01
CA VAL A 38 8.29 3.70 3.24
C VAL A 38 8.98 3.29 4.55
N PRO A 39 8.72 2.08 5.07
CA PRO A 39 9.50 1.49 6.16
C PRO A 39 11.01 1.55 5.93
N SER A 40 11.80 1.78 6.99
CA SER A 40 13.25 2.02 6.92
C SER A 40 14.08 0.86 6.38
N ASP A 41 13.52 -0.34 6.42
CA ASP A 41 14.11 -1.59 5.95
C ASP A 41 13.78 -1.89 4.47
N TRP A 42 12.87 -1.13 3.86
CA TRP A 42 12.59 -1.23 2.43
C TRP A 42 13.64 -0.46 1.63
N LYS A 43 13.96 -0.91 0.42
CA LYS A 43 15.04 -0.32 -0.39
C LYS A 43 14.72 -0.33 -1.88
N LEU A 44 15.26 0.63 -2.62
CA LEU A 44 15.22 0.58 -4.08
C LEU A 44 16.13 -0.54 -4.61
N GLY A 45 15.56 -1.40 -5.44
CA GLY A 45 16.23 -2.42 -6.23
C GLY A 45 16.63 -1.89 -7.62
N LYS A 46 17.40 -2.71 -8.36
CA LYS A 46 17.80 -2.41 -9.74
C LYS A 46 17.22 -3.47 -10.66
N ILE A 47 16.37 -3.07 -11.61
CA ILE A 47 15.92 -3.89 -12.74
C ILE A 47 16.36 -3.20 -14.03
N GLN A 48 16.74 -3.97 -15.05
CA GLN A 48 17.05 -3.45 -16.37
C GLN A 48 15.82 -3.64 -17.27
N ALA A 49 15.10 -2.55 -17.55
CA ALA A 49 13.97 -2.54 -18.50
C ALA A 49 14.40 -1.87 -19.81
N ILE A 50 13.80 -2.28 -20.94
CA ILE A 50 14.23 -1.90 -22.30
C ILE A 50 13.70 -0.51 -22.70
N ASP A 51 12.47 -0.17 -22.31
CA ASP A 51 11.76 1.02 -22.80
C ASP A 51 10.88 1.75 -21.74
N SER A 52 10.77 1.19 -20.53
CA SER A 52 9.98 1.74 -19.41
C SER A 52 10.88 2.06 -18.22
N SER A 53 10.58 3.16 -17.52
CA SER A 53 11.23 3.46 -16.24
C SER A 53 10.54 2.64 -15.16
N ILE A 54 11.08 1.44 -14.90
CA ILE A 54 10.60 0.56 -13.83
C ILE A 54 11.49 0.74 -12.60
N ASP A 55 10.94 1.35 -11.56
CA ASP A 55 11.54 1.31 -10.23
C ASP A 55 10.97 0.11 -9.46
N VAL A 56 11.79 -0.50 -8.60
CA VAL A 56 11.34 -1.60 -7.72
C VAL A 56 11.76 -1.32 -6.29
N ILE A 57 10.83 -1.47 -5.37
CA ILE A 57 11.06 -1.42 -3.93
C ILE A 57 11.08 -2.85 -3.42
N ILE A 58 12.14 -3.20 -2.68
CA ILE A 58 12.34 -4.51 -2.07
C ILE A 58 12.06 -4.39 -0.58
N THR A 59 11.14 -5.21 -0.06
CA THR A 59 10.80 -5.23 1.37
C THR A 59 11.86 -5.98 2.20
N ASP A 60 11.76 -5.90 3.53
CA ASP A 60 12.56 -6.71 4.48
C ASP A 60 12.39 -8.22 4.27
N LYS A 61 11.18 -8.64 3.87
CA LYS A 61 10.84 -10.02 3.51
C LYS A 61 11.22 -10.39 2.08
N GLN A 62 11.92 -9.50 1.36
CA GLN A 62 12.39 -9.70 -0.01
C GLN A 62 11.26 -9.80 -1.05
N ASP A 63 10.06 -9.29 -0.72
CA ASP A 63 9.00 -9.08 -1.69
C ASP A 63 9.33 -7.89 -2.60
N SER A 64 8.72 -7.87 -3.78
CA SER A 64 8.91 -6.80 -4.78
C SER A 64 7.65 -5.98 -4.95
N ILE A 65 7.81 -4.66 -4.92
CA ILE A 65 6.81 -3.67 -5.27
C ILE A 65 7.33 -2.95 -6.51
N PHE A 66 6.60 -3.05 -7.62
CA PHE A 66 6.99 -2.48 -8.89
C PHE A 66 6.28 -1.15 -9.10
N SER A 67 6.94 -0.20 -9.73
CA SER A 67 6.30 1.00 -10.27
C SER A 67 6.67 1.22 -11.72
N ASP A 68 5.67 1.49 -12.55
CA ASP A 68 5.78 1.72 -13.98
C ASP A 68 5.25 3.12 -14.32
N PHE A 69 6.10 3.91 -14.98
CA PHE A 69 5.79 5.23 -15.49
C PHE A 69 5.93 5.28 -17.01
N GLY A 70 4.83 5.60 -17.69
CA GLY A 70 4.81 5.72 -19.14
C GLY A 70 3.41 5.60 -19.74
N TRP A 71 3.32 5.72 -21.08
CA TRP A 71 2.04 5.67 -21.81
C TRP A 71 1.30 4.33 -21.67
N TYR A 72 2.06 3.24 -21.53
CA TYR A 72 1.54 1.88 -21.45
C TYR A 72 1.34 1.38 -20.02
N SER A 73 1.58 2.23 -19.01
CA SER A 73 1.42 1.84 -17.61
C SER A 73 -0.02 1.41 -17.34
N ASN A 74 -0.16 0.18 -16.82
CA ASN A 74 -1.43 -0.52 -16.75
C ASN A 74 -2.26 -0.03 -15.55
N SER A 75 -3.57 0.13 -15.75
CA SER A 75 -4.53 0.43 -14.68
C SER A 75 -4.88 -0.78 -13.81
N PHE A 76 -4.28 -1.94 -14.12
CA PHE A 76 -4.61 -3.26 -13.56
C PHE A 76 -6.11 -3.58 -13.68
N SER A 77 -6.80 -2.98 -14.67
CA SER A 77 -8.23 -3.15 -14.88
C SER A 77 -8.61 -3.96 -16.12
N GLU A 78 -7.63 -4.35 -16.95
CA GLU A 78 -7.92 -5.01 -18.25
C GLU A 78 -7.82 -6.55 -18.23
N TYR A 79 -7.50 -7.17 -17.11
CA TYR A 79 -7.62 -8.63 -16.96
C TYR A 79 -8.61 -8.99 -15.86
N ILE A 80 -9.85 -8.55 -16.04
CA ILE A 80 -10.99 -9.35 -15.62
C ILE A 80 -11.25 -10.34 -16.75
N LEU A 81 -10.52 -11.46 -16.79
CA LEU A 81 -11.01 -12.65 -17.51
C LEU A 81 -12.11 -13.27 -16.64
N ILE A 82 -13.29 -12.66 -16.64
CA ILE A 82 -14.50 -13.38 -16.26
C ILE A 82 -14.98 -14.08 -17.52
N ASP A 83 -14.65 -15.37 -17.63
CA ASP A 83 -15.40 -16.33 -18.45
C ASP A 83 -16.80 -16.57 -17.83
N ASN A 84 -17.63 -15.51 -17.78
CA ASN A 84 -19.08 -15.64 -17.80
C ASN A 84 -19.79 -14.30 -18.00
N ILE A 85 -20.59 -14.28 -19.06
CA ILE A 85 -21.32 -13.19 -19.71
C ILE A 85 -22.44 -12.53 -18.88
N ASN A 86 -22.48 -12.67 -17.54
CA ASN A 86 -23.72 -12.44 -16.79
C ASN A 86 -23.72 -11.44 -15.64
N GLN A 87 -22.79 -10.48 -15.53
CA GLN A 87 -23.01 -9.35 -14.61
C GLN A 87 -22.57 -8.00 -15.19
N LYS A 88 -23.57 -7.35 -15.82
CA LYS A 88 -23.54 -5.96 -16.26
C LYS A 88 -24.35 -5.13 -15.25
N ALA A 89 -23.67 -4.44 -14.33
CA ALA A 89 -24.23 -3.33 -13.56
C ALA A 89 -23.07 -2.38 -13.20
N LYS A 90 -22.91 -1.27 -13.92
CA LYS A 90 -23.34 0.08 -13.49
C LYS A 90 -22.83 0.43 -12.09
N ILE A 91 -21.78 1.25 -12.01
CA ILE A 91 -21.74 2.37 -11.05
C ILE A 91 -21.05 3.57 -11.73
N HIS A 92 -21.84 4.62 -11.94
CA HIS A 92 -21.44 6.00 -12.21
C HIS A 92 -21.52 6.74 -10.86
N GLU A 93 -20.44 7.44 -10.45
CA GLU A 93 -20.34 8.62 -9.55
C GLU A 93 -20.95 8.58 -8.12
N PRO A 94 -20.60 9.51 -7.18
CA PRO A 94 -19.37 10.25 -6.92
C PRO A 94 -18.88 10.11 -5.43
N PHE A 95 -17.67 10.62 -5.16
CA PHE A 95 -17.15 11.15 -3.87
C PHE A 95 -17.82 10.76 -2.53
N LEU A 96 -17.11 10.00 -1.69
CA LEU A 96 -17.22 10.09 -0.22
C LEU A 96 -15.90 9.68 0.45
N PRO A 97 -15.13 10.61 1.05
CA PRO A 97 -14.03 10.26 1.92
C PRO A 97 -14.59 9.77 3.26
N THR A 98 -13.77 9.04 4.01
CA THR A 98 -14.05 8.38 5.30
C THR A 98 -14.81 7.06 5.20
N LEU A 99 -14.09 5.94 5.13
CA LEU A 99 -14.63 4.69 5.63
C LEU A 99 -13.65 3.98 6.57
N LEU A 100 -14.13 3.91 7.80
CA LEU A 100 -13.64 3.25 8.99
C LEU A 100 -13.26 1.80 8.68
N LEU A 101 -12.05 1.39 9.08
CA LEU A 101 -11.52 0.02 8.97
C LEU A 101 -12.46 -1.05 9.59
N THR A 102 -13.40 -0.63 10.45
CA THR A 102 -14.42 -1.46 11.10
C THR A 102 -15.64 -1.78 10.23
N SER A 103 -15.91 -1.04 9.15
CA SER A 103 -16.99 -1.39 8.21
C SER A 103 -16.59 -2.48 7.21
N LEU A 104 -15.29 -2.68 7.01
CA LEU A 104 -14.74 -3.63 6.03
C LEU A 104 -14.91 -5.09 6.48
N SER A 105 -14.99 -5.35 7.78
CA SER A 105 -15.30 -6.69 8.29
C SER A 105 -16.74 -7.10 7.98
N ASP A 106 -17.68 -6.16 8.09
CA ASP A 106 -19.11 -6.47 8.12
C ASP A 106 -19.70 -6.65 6.71
N LEU A 107 -19.09 -6.02 5.69
CA LEU A 107 -19.53 -6.11 4.30
C LEU A 107 -19.02 -7.36 3.56
N SER A 108 -17.97 -8.02 4.08
CA SER A 108 -17.34 -9.20 3.47
C SER A 108 -18.21 -10.47 3.48
N SER A 109 -19.35 -10.45 4.17
CA SER A 109 -20.14 -11.65 4.46
C SER A 109 -21.04 -12.12 3.31
N SER A 110 -21.32 -11.28 2.31
CA SER A 110 -22.43 -11.54 1.36
C SER A 110 -22.15 -11.25 -0.11
N ILE A 111 -20.96 -10.80 -0.49
CA ILE A 111 -20.59 -10.62 -1.90
C ILE A 111 -19.14 -11.06 -2.05
N ASP A 112 -18.92 -12.12 -2.82
CA ASP A 112 -17.60 -12.65 -3.15
C ASP A 112 -16.91 -11.74 -4.17
N ILE A 113 -16.52 -10.54 -3.72
CA ILE A 113 -15.81 -9.57 -4.54
C ILE A 113 -14.32 -9.86 -4.36
N GLU A 114 -13.71 -10.54 -5.32
CA GLU A 114 -12.31 -10.96 -5.28
C GLU A 114 -11.33 -9.78 -5.04
N HIS A 115 -11.72 -8.58 -5.48
CA HIS A 115 -10.94 -7.35 -5.32
C HIS A 115 -11.86 -6.15 -5.03
N PHE A 116 -11.54 -5.34 -4.02
CA PHE A 116 -12.19 -4.04 -3.82
C PHE A 116 -11.30 -2.93 -4.35
N TYR A 117 -11.91 -1.89 -4.93
CA TYR A 117 -11.21 -0.69 -5.34
C TYR A 117 -11.89 0.55 -4.77
N TYR A 118 -11.11 1.59 -4.56
CA TYR A 118 -11.58 2.91 -4.17
C TYR A 118 -10.74 3.98 -4.84
N TYR A 119 -11.20 5.22 -4.76
CA TYR A 119 -10.47 6.38 -5.23
C TYR A 119 -10.04 7.25 -4.06
N ASP A 120 -8.85 7.82 -4.17
CA ASP A 120 -8.33 8.81 -3.23
C ASP A 120 -7.64 9.94 -4.01
N THR A 121 -7.50 11.11 -3.39
CA THR A 121 -6.72 12.21 -3.95
C THR A 121 -5.34 12.22 -3.31
N ILE A 122 -4.33 11.85 -4.07
CA ILE A 122 -2.94 11.78 -3.62
C ILE A 122 -2.14 12.74 -4.49
N ASP A 123 -1.38 13.62 -3.84
CA ASP A 123 -0.61 14.66 -4.52
C ASP A 123 -1.43 15.51 -5.50
N ASN A 124 -2.63 15.92 -5.07
CA ASN A 124 -3.59 16.68 -5.88
C ASN A 124 -4.06 15.97 -7.16
N ARG A 125 -3.89 14.64 -7.24
CA ARG A 125 -4.27 13.81 -8.39
C ARG A 125 -5.20 12.69 -7.95
N LEU A 126 -6.17 12.36 -8.78
CA LEU A 126 -7.08 11.26 -8.53
C LEU A 126 -6.37 9.93 -8.77
N ALA A 127 -6.29 9.10 -7.73
CA ALA A 127 -5.71 7.77 -7.75
C ALA A 127 -6.81 6.71 -7.62
N LYS A 128 -6.71 5.65 -8.42
CA LYS A 128 -7.48 4.41 -8.19
C LYS A 128 -6.62 3.44 -7.38
N ILE A 129 -7.12 2.97 -6.26
CA ILE A 129 -6.41 2.00 -5.40
C ILE A 129 -7.17 0.68 -5.42
N ILE A 130 -6.47 -0.42 -5.65
CA ILE A 130 -7.00 -1.79 -5.66
C ILE A 130 -6.39 -2.54 -4.48
N VAL A 131 -7.23 -3.25 -3.74
CA VAL A 131 -6.82 -4.08 -2.62
C VAL A 131 -7.47 -5.46 -2.76
N PRO A 132 -6.69 -6.56 -2.64
CA PRO A 132 -7.25 -7.89 -2.74
C PRO A 132 -8.06 -8.23 -1.48
N HIS A 133 -9.20 -8.90 -1.68
CA HIS A 133 -10.03 -9.37 -0.58
C HIS A 133 -9.36 -10.53 0.17
N ASN A 134 -8.74 -11.46 -0.56
CA ASN A 134 -8.00 -12.58 0.03
C ASN A 134 -6.66 -12.09 0.62
N LYS A 135 -6.35 -12.54 1.84
CA LYS A 135 -5.11 -12.19 2.54
C LYS A 135 -3.84 -12.78 1.91
N TYR A 136 -3.99 -13.75 1.02
CA TYR A 136 -2.88 -14.52 0.43
C TYR A 136 -2.78 -14.40 -1.09
N ASN A 137 -3.84 -13.95 -1.78
CA ASN A 137 -3.91 -13.91 -3.24
C ASN A 137 -4.44 -12.55 -3.73
N GLY A 138 -3.80 -11.99 -4.75
CA GLY A 138 -4.27 -10.82 -5.51
C GLY A 138 -3.34 -9.62 -5.46
N VAL A 139 -3.60 -8.63 -6.31
CA VAL A 139 -2.73 -7.47 -6.50
C VAL A 139 -3.18 -6.31 -5.62
N THR A 140 -2.26 -5.77 -4.82
CA THR A 140 -2.43 -4.43 -4.23
C THR A 140 -1.80 -3.43 -5.17
N SER A 141 -2.56 -2.45 -5.65
CA SER A 141 -2.05 -1.45 -6.58
C SER A 141 -2.63 -0.06 -6.38
N ILE A 142 -1.90 0.93 -6.88
CA ILE A 142 -2.36 2.30 -7.09
C ILE A 142 -2.11 2.66 -8.55
N TYR A 143 -3.05 3.39 -9.15
CA TYR A 143 -2.98 3.85 -10.52
C TYR A 143 -3.39 5.31 -10.63
N PHE A 144 -2.61 6.06 -11.40
CA PHE A 144 -2.90 7.43 -11.80
C PHE A 144 -2.98 7.47 -13.32
N LYS A 145 -4.14 7.93 -13.80
CA LYS A 145 -4.40 8.01 -15.24
C LYS A 145 -3.54 9.06 -15.94
N GLU A 146 -3.27 10.16 -15.26
CA GLU A 146 -2.64 11.35 -15.85
C GLU A 146 -1.67 11.96 -14.81
N ILE A 147 -0.38 11.66 -14.95
CA ILE A 147 0.71 12.32 -14.20
C ILE A 147 1.20 13.56 -14.96
N ASP A 148 1.38 13.43 -16.27
CA ASP A 148 1.53 14.56 -17.18
C ASP A 148 0.57 14.39 -18.36
N SER A 149 0.72 15.21 -19.40
CA SER A 149 -0.17 15.20 -20.57
C SER A 149 -0.29 13.85 -21.29
N LEU A 150 0.66 12.93 -21.09
CA LEU A 150 0.70 11.65 -21.80
C LEU A 150 0.96 10.45 -20.87
N ASN A 151 1.66 10.65 -19.76
CA ASN A 151 2.15 9.57 -18.92
C ASN A 151 1.18 9.17 -17.82
N ARG A 152 1.09 7.84 -17.64
CA ARG A 152 0.38 7.18 -16.56
C ARG A 152 1.39 6.68 -15.54
N PHE A 153 0.92 6.45 -14.33
CA PHE A 153 1.72 5.80 -13.30
C PHE A 153 0.94 4.67 -12.66
N SER A 154 1.63 3.57 -12.38
CA SER A 154 1.11 2.50 -11.54
C SER A 154 2.18 2.02 -10.59
N MET A 155 1.77 1.64 -9.38
CA MET A 155 2.63 0.94 -8.42
C MET A 155 1.86 -0.24 -7.85
N TYR A 156 2.48 -1.41 -7.78
CA TYR A 156 1.78 -2.65 -7.45
C TYR A 156 2.68 -3.73 -6.85
N SER A 157 2.06 -4.65 -6.10
CA SER A 157 2.67 -5.92 -5.67
C SER A 157 1.61 -7.02 -5.53
N SER A 158 2.02 -8.26 -5.79
CA SER A 158 1.16 -9.46 -5.73
C SER A 158 1.57 -10.47 -4.65
N THR A 159 2.68 -10.24 -3.93
CA THR A 159 3.26 -11.23 -3.00
C THR A 159 3.28 -10.79 -1.54
N LEU A 160 2.84 -9.56 -1.24
CA LEU A 160 2.97 -8.98 0.10
C LEU A 160 2.20 -9.75 1.17
N THR A 161 2.83 -9.87 2.35
CA THR A 161 2.13 -10.25 3.57
C THR A 161 1.04 -9.23 3.92
N SER A 162 0.07 -9.63 4.75
CA SER A 162 -1.00 -8.72 5.18
C SER A 162 -0.47 -7.48 5.91
N GLU A 163 0.64 -7.60 6.63
CA GLU A 163 1.29 -6.49 7.32
C GLU A 163 1.92 -5.51 6.31
N ASP A 164 2.74 -6.02 5.39
CA ASP A 164 3.45 -5.16 4.41
C ASP A 164 2.49 -4.53 3.40
N ARG A 165 1.36 -5.19 3.13
CA ARG A 165 0.26 -4.58 2.37
C ARG A 165 -0.32 -3.36 3.06
N LEU A 166 -0.51 -3.40 4.38
CA LEU A 166 -0.96 -2.21 5.13
C LEU A 166 0.10 -1.10 5.09
N LYS A 167 1.38 -1.45 5.20
CA LYS A 167 2.48 -0.49 5.04
C LYS A 167 2.51 0.12 3.64
N LEU A 168 2.28 -0.67 2.59
CA LEU A 168 2.23 -0.17 1.21
C LEU A 168 1.04 0.79 1.01
N LEU A 169 -0.14 0.44 1.51
CA LEU A 169 -1.32 1.31 1.44
C LEU A 169 -1.12 2.64 2.18
N ASP A 170 -0.40 2.63 3.30
CA ASP A 170 0.00 3.86 3.99
C ASP A 170 1.02 4.66 3.17
N SER A 171 2.00 3.97 2.57
CA SER A 171 3.03 4.58 1.73
C SER A 171 2.44 5.26 0.50
N PHE A 172 1.40 4.70 -0.13
CA PHE A 172 0.70 5.31 -1.27
C PHE A 172 0.25 6.74 -0.99
N LYS A 173 -0.22 7.03 0.23
CA LYS A 173 -0.70 8.38 0.61
C LYS A 173 0.41 9.44 0.61
N THR A 174 1.66 9.00 0.63
CA THR A 174 2.85 9.86 0.70
C THR A 174 3.52 10.06 -0.65
N LEU A 175 2.98 9.45 -1.72
CA LEU A 175 3.50 9.66 -3.07
C LEU A 175 3.48 11.14 -3.42
N LYS A 176 4.60 11.61 -3.98
CA LYS A 176 4.77 12.94 -4.57
C LYS A 176 5.45 12.79 -5.92
N PHE A 177 4.82 13.29 -6.99
CA PHE A 177 5.41 13.26 -8.33
C PHE A 177 6.37 14.43 -8.53
N LYS A 178 7.42 14.20 -9.31
CA LYS A 178 8.35 15.26 -9.72
C LYS A 178 7.75 16.02 -10.90
N ASP A 179 7.81 17.34 -10.85
CA ASP A 179 7.36 18.26 -11.92
C ASP A 179 8.37 18.31 -13.09
#